data_AF-A0A9P6N6R5-F1
#
_entry.id   AF-A0A9P6N6R5-F1
#
_cell.length_a   1.000
_cell.length_b   1.000
_cell.length_c   1.000
_cell.angle_alpha   90.00
_cell.angle_beta   90.00
_cell.angle_gamma   90.00
#
_symmetry.space_group_name_H-M   'P 1'
#
loop_
_entity.id
_entity.type
_entity.pdbx_description
1 polymer ?
#
loop_
_entity_poly.entity_id
_entity_poly.type
_entity_poly.pdbx_seq_one_letter_code
_entity_poly.pdbx_strand_id
1 'polypeptide(L)'
;GLRRLFLRSTSDAMPTWSYLDRAEQHLPILGAFHASELPAVAGLVPGHRSHDYQARWISFAYKLDPNFPGLPHWETYKSRKSLVMDKNGSVGMEPDDFRVQEIDYYIANMDNLTLG
;
A
#
# COMPACT_ATOMS: atom_id res chain seq x y z
N GLY A 1 3.93 3.04 -12.55
CA GLY A 1 4.02 2.00 -13.58
C GLY A 1 4.38 0.66 -12.98
N LEU A 2 5.66 0.49 -12.64
CA LEU A 2 6.24 -0.77 -12.17
C LEU A 2 5.50 -1.43 -11.01
N ARG A 3 5.13 -0.67 -9.96
CA ARG A 3 4.30 -1.20 -8.85
C ARG A 3 3.01 -1.86 -9.35
N ARG A 4 2.27 -1.19 -10.25
CA ARG A 4 0.99 -1.70 -10.76
C ARG A 4 1.20 -2.94 -11.63
N LEU A 5 2.24 -2.93 -12.48
CA LEU A 5 2.59 -4.10 -13.29
C LEU A 5 2.95 -5.30 -12.40
N PHE A 6 3.83 -5.09 -11.42
CA PHE A 6 4.23 -6.11 -10.44
C PHE A 6 3.03 -6.66 -9.70
N LEU A 7 2.21 -5.80 -9.07
CA LEU A 7 1.04 -6.23 -8.31
C LEU A 7 0.02 -6.98 -9.17
N ARG A 8 -0.19 -6.55 -10.43
CA ARG A 8 -1.09 -7.25 -11.35
C ARG A 8 -0.58 -8.66 -11.64
N SER A 9 0.69 -8.78 -12.02
CA SER A 9 1.33 -10.06 -12.31
C SER A 9 1.35 -11.01 -11.10
N THR A 10 1.73 -10.53 -9.93
CA THR A 10 1.81 -11.37 -8.73
C THR A 10 0.43 -11.78 -8.22
N SER A 11 -0.57 -10.90 -8.33
CA SER A 11 -1.94 -11.20 -7.89
C SER A 11 -2.60 -12.35 -8.65
N ASP A 12 -2.13 -12.63 -9.87
CA ASP A 12 -2.62 -13.74 -10.69
C ASP A 12 -2.01 -15.09 -10.24
N ALA A 13 -0.80 -15.05 -9.66
CA ALA A 13 -0.06 -16.24 -9.22
C ALA A 13 -0.24 -16.57 -7.73
N MET A 14 -0.42 -15.57 -6.86
CA MET A 14 -0.53 -15.76 -5.41
C MET A 14 -1.35 -14.65 -4.74
N PRO A 15 -1.91 -14.92 -3.53
CA PRO A 15 -2.54 -13.88 -2.72
C PRO A 15 -1.57 -12.70 -2.52
N THR A 16 -1.99 -11.53 -2.99
CA THR A 16 -1.20 -10.30 -2.97
C THR A 16 -2.07 -9.22 -2.36
N TRP A 17 -1.51 -8.41 -1.46
CA TRP A 17 -2.18 -7.29 -0.84
C TRP A 17 -1.44 -6.00 -1.16
N SER A 18 -2.19 -4.90 -1.23
CA SER A 18 -1.68 -3.61 -1.63
C SER A 18 -2.28 -2.52 -0.76
N TYR A 19 -1.48 -1.53 -0.37
CA TYR A 19 -1.94 -0.35 0.33
C TYR A 19 -1.42 0.95 -0.30
N LEU A 20 -2.01 2.06 0.13
CA LEU A 20 -1.60 3.43 -0.15
C LEU A 20 -1.62 4.21 1.17
N ASP A 21 -0.45 4.71 1.60
CA ASP A 21 -0.35 5.58 2.77
C ASP A 21 -0.53 7.05 2.35
N ARG A 22 -1.50 7.72 2.98
CA ARG A 22 -1.81 9.15 2.83
C ARG A 22 -1.78 9.89 4.17
N ALA A 23 -1.26 9.26 5.22
CA ALA A 23 -1.33 9.79 6.58
C ALA A 23 -0.72 11.19 6.71
N GLU A 24 0.37 11.43 5.98
CA GLU A 24 1.09 12.70 6.00
C GLU A 24 0.70 13.64 4.83
N GLN A 25 -0.45 13.42 4.18
CA GLN A 25 -0.88 14.22 3.00
C GLN A 25 -0.97 15.74 3.26
N HIS A 26 -1.02 16.16 4.52
CA HIS A 26 -1.09 17.57 4.93
C HIS A 26 0.26 18.14 5.42
N LEU A 27 1.35 17.36 5.41
CA LEU A 27 2.67 17.90 5.71
C LEU A 27 3.07 18.91 4.62
N PRO A 28 3.38 20.17 4.97
CA PRO A 28 3.76 21.17 4.00
C PRO A 28 4.93 20.72 3.14
N ILE A 29 4.84 20.95 1.83
CA ILE A 29 5.86 20.65 0.81
C ILE A 29 6.04 19.15 0.55
N LEU A 30 6.19 18.32 1.60
CA LEU A 30 6.60 16.92 1.50
C LEU A 30 5.42 15.95 1.31
N GLY A 31 4.27 16.22 1.92
CA GLY A 31 3.15 15.27 1.96
C GLY A 31 3.54 13.92 2.56
N ALA A 32 2.89 12.83 2.10
CA ALA A 32 3.32 11.46 2.37
C ALA A 32 4.55 11.10 1.54
N PHE A 33 5.72 11.46 2.06
CA PHE A 33 7.01 11.24 1.40
C PHE A 33 7.54 9.82 1.65
N HIS A 34 8.61 9.46 0.92
CA HIS A 34 9.25 8.15 1.05
C HIS A 34 9.77 7.91 2.48
N ALA A 35 9.45 6.74 3.06
CA ALA A 35 9.80 6.35 4.43
C ALA A 35 9.07 7.12 5.55
N SER A 36 8.06 7.94 5.21
CA SER A 36 7.24 8.66 6.19
C SER A 36 6.43 7.75 7.12
N GLU A 37 6.17 6.50 6.69
CA GLU A 37 5.44 5.48 7.45
C GLU A 37 6.29 4.75 8.49
N LEU A 38 7.62 4.77 8.38
CA LEU A 38 8.52 3.99 9.24
C LEU A 38 8.33 4.23 10.74
N PRO A 39 8.15 5.46 11.24
CA PRO A 39 7.91 5.68 12.66
C PRO A 39 6.66 4.96 13.17
N ALA A 40 5.60 4.86 12.36
CA ALA A 40 4.38 4.16 12.73
C ALA A 40 4.55 2.64 12.64
N VAL A 41 5.17 2.14 11.57
CA VAL A 41 5.47 0.71 11.38
C VAL A 41 6.34 0.18 12.54
N ALA A 42 7.38 0.92 12.91
CA ALA A 42 8.28 0.56 14.01
C ALA A 42 7.69 0.82 15.41
N GLY A 43 6.51 1.45 15.51
CA GLY A 43 5.89 1.80 16.80
C GLY A 43 6.61 2.91 17.58
N LEU A 44 7.46 3.70 16.91
CA LEU A 44 8.14 4.86 17.50
C LEU A 44 7.15 6.00 17.80
N VAL A 45 6.06 6.09 17.04
CA VAL A 45 4.92 6.94 17.36
C VAL A 45 3.75 6.07 17.84
N PRO A 46 3.11 6.37 18.97
CA PRO A 46 1.95 5.61 19.44
C PRO A 46 0.69 5.98 18.63
N GLY A 47 -0.29 5.08 18.61
CA GLY A 47 -1.62 5.36 18.07
C GLY A 47 -2.20 4.23 17.24
N HIS A 48 -3.44 4.46 16.77
CA HIS A 48 -4.20 3.49 15.99
C HIS A 48 -3.47 3.08 14.71
N ARG A 49 -2.79 4.01 14.02
CA ARG A 49 -2.00 3.70 12.81
C ARG A 49 -0.86 2.70 13.07
N SER A 50 -0.13 2.88 14.17
CA SER A 50 0.97 1.98 14.52
C SER A 50 0.47 0.59 14.92
N HIS A 51 -0.63 0.54 15.70
CA HIS A 51 -1.31 -0.72 16.00
C HIS A 51 -1.82 -1.42 14.73
N ASP A 52 -2.41 -0.67 13.80
CA ASP A 52 -2.91 -1.19 12.52
C ASP A 52 -1.78 -1.84 11.71
N TYR A 53 -0.67 -1.12 11.48
CA TYR A 53 0.50 -1.67 10.81
C TYR A 53 1.04 -2.93 11.48
N GLN A 54 1.29 -2.87 12.78
CA GLN A 54 1.89 -3.99 13.51
C GLN A 54 0.98 -5.21 13.55
N ALA A 55 -0.32 -5.03 13.80
CA ALA A 55 -1.29 -6.12 13.83
C ALA A 55 -1.36 -6.85 12.48
N ARG A 56 -1.36 -6.10 11.37
CA ARG A 56 -1.41 -6.66 10.02
C ARG A 56 -0.11 -7.37 9.64
N TRP A 57 1.04 -6.78 9.93
CA TRP A 57 2.34 -7.40 9.64
C TRP A 57 2.60 -8.66 10.46
N ILE A 58 2.24 -8.65 11.75
CA ILE A 58 2.30 -9.83 12.60
C ILE A 58 1.32 -10.90 12.11
N SER A 59 0.09 -10.52 11.76
CA SER A 59 -0.89 -11.47 11.21
C SER A 59 -0.40 -12.11 9.91
N PHE A 60 0.18 -11.32 9.00
CA PHE A 60 0.74 -11.83 7.76
C PHE A 60 1.90 -12.79 8.02
N ALA A 61 2.80 -12.45 8.94
CA ALA A 61 3.91 -13.34 9.30
C ALA A 61 3.43 -14.68 9.90
N TYR A 62 2.34 -14.67 10.67
CA TYR A 62 1.82 -15.87 11.34
C TYR A 62 0.87 -16.71 10.47
N LYS A 63 0.07 -16.08 9.62
CA LYS A 63 -1.06 -16.71 8.89
C LYS A 63 -0.99 -16.59 7.38
N LEU A 64 -0.01 -15.85 6.85
CA LEU A 64 0.04 -15.44 5.44
C LEU A 64 -1.19 -14.63 4.99
N ASP A 65 -1.87 -13.99 5.95
CA ASP A 65 -3.04 -13.13 5.74
C ASP A 65 -2.95 -11.90 6.68
N PRO A 66 -2.95 -10.66 6.15
CA PRO A 66 -2.81 -9.46 6.97
C PRO A 66 -4.12 -9.05 7.66
N ASN A 67 -5.23 -9.78 7.49
CA ASN A 67 -6.50 -9.44 8.14
C ASN A 67 -6.44 -9.67 9.65
N PHE A 68 -6.82 -8.64 10.41
CA PHE A 68 -6.86 -8.67 11.86
C PHE A 68 -8.24 -8.23 12.38
N PRO A 69 -8.81 -8.89 13.40
CA PRO A 69 -10.11 -8.53 13.95
C PRO A 69 -10.19 -7.06 14.38
N GLY A 70 -11.29 -6.39 14.02
CA GLY A 70 -11.52 -4.98 14.38
C GLY A 70 -10.86 -3.96 13.45
N LEU A 71 -10.12 -4.39 12.42
CA LEU A 71 -9.62 -3.51 11.36
C LEU A 71 -10.43 -3.70 10.06
N PRO A 72 -10.49 -2.68 9.19
CA PRO A 72 -11.07 -2.82 7.85
C PRO A 72 -10.54 -4.05 7.10
N HIS A 73 -11.42 -4.74 6.39
CA HIS A 73 -11.02 -5.90 5.62
C HIS A 73 -10.06 -5.51 4.51
N TRP A 74 -8.91 -6.19 4.45
CA TRP A 74 -7.92 -6.01 3.41
C TRP A 74 -8.10 -7.10 2.35
N GLU A 75 -8.85 -6.75 1.31
CA GLU A 75 -9.06 -7.62 0.18
C GLU A 75 -7.73 -7.87 -0.56
N THR A 76 -7.58 -9.06 -1.14
CA THR A 76 -6.48 -9.30 -2.08
C THR A 76 -6.59 -8.38 -3.30
N TYR A 77 -5.45 -8.03 -3.89
CA TYR A 77 -5.34 -7.13 -5.03
C TYR A 77 -5.99 -7.67 -6.33
N LYS A 78 -6.56 -8.88 -6.31
CA LYS A 78 -7.46 -9.35 -7.36
C LYS A 78 -8.66 -8.41 -7.56
N SER A 79 -9.11 -7.72 -6.51
CA SER A 79 -10.17 -6.70 -6.63
C SER A 79 -9.70 -5.39 -7.29
N ARG A 80 -8.40 -5.27 -7.61
CA ARG A 80 -7.75 -4.06 -8.15
C ARG A 80 -7.91 -2.84 -7.24
N LYS A 81 -8.08 -3.08 -5.94
CA LYS A 81 -8.16 -2.05 -4.90
C LYS A 81 -6.95 -2.12 -3.97
N SER A 82 -6.61 -1.00 -3.37
CA SER A 82 -5.61 -0.90 -2.30
C SER A 82 -6.27 -0.46 -1.00
N LEU A 83 -5.80 -0.98 0.13
CA LEU A 83 -6.17 -0.46 1.44
C LEU A 83 -5.59 0.95 1.59
N VAL A 84 -6.38 1.89 2.08
CA VAL A 84 -5.90 3.25 2.36
C VAL A 84 -5.58 3.37 3.83
N MET A 85 -4.37 3.86 4.12
CA MET A 85 -3.90 4.23 5.45
C MET A 85 -3.93 5.74 5.56
N ASP A 86 -4.60 6.27 6.59
CA ASP A 86 -4.56 7.68 6.97
C ASP A 86 -3.81 7.85 8.30
N LYS A 87 -3.82 9.07 8.86
CA LYS A 87 -3.13 9.39 10.11
C LYS A 87 -3.65 8.59 11.32
N ASN A 88 -4.89 8.11 11.26
CA ASN A 88 -5.58 7.36 12.31
C ASN A 88 -5.60 5.84 12.04
N GLY A 89 -5.11 5.37 10.90
CA GLY A 89 -5.09 3.94 10.56
C GLY A 89 -5.76 3.65 9.23
N SER A 90 -6.10 2.38 9.01
CA SER A 90 -6.76 1.99 7.78
C SER A 90 -8.21 2.46 7.76
N VAL A 91 -8.65 2.98 6.62
CA VAL A 91 -10.00 3.53 6.45
C VAL A 91 -10.87 2.72 5.48
N GLY A 92 -10.26 1.84 4.68
CA GLY A 92 -10.97 0.97 3.74
C GLY A 92 -10.24 0.78 2.43
N MET A 93 -10.93 0.18 1.45
CA MET A 93 -10.38 -0.16 0.14
C MET A 93 -10.76 0.90 -0.91
N GLU A 94 -9.79 1.39 -1.68
CA GLU A 94 -10.01 2.29 -2.81
C GLU A 94 -9.50 1.68 -4.13
N PRO A 95 -10.12 1.99 -5.29
CA PRO A 95 -9.60 1.60 -6.60
C PRO A 95 -8.15 2.06 -6.84
N ASP A 96 -7.33 1.20 -7.44
CA ASP A 96 -5.99 1.55 -7.94
C ASP A 96 -6.06 1.96 -9.42
N ASP A 97 -6.77 3.06 -9.69
CA ASP A 97 -7.07 3.61 -11.02
C ASP A 97 -6.53 5.03 -11.24
N PHE A 98 -5.70 5.54 -10.33
CA PHE A 98 -5.04 6.83 -10.50
C PHE A 98 -3.96 6.78 -11.59
N ARG A 99 -3.75 7.89 -12.30
CA ARG A 99 -2.65 8.10 -13.27
C ARG A 99 -2.50 6.98 -14.33
N VAL A 100 -3.63 6.45 -14.82
CA VAL A 100 -3.64 5.32 -15.75
C VAL A 100 -2.85 5.64 -17.03
N GLN A 101 -3.11 6.79 -17.65
CA GLN A 101 -2.48 7.18 -18.91
C GLN A 101 -0.96 7.27 -18.80
N GLU A 102 -0.45 7.90 -17.73
CA GLU A 102 0.98 8.04 -17.50
C GLU A 102 1.60 6.68 -17.19
N ILE A 103 0.93 5.87 -16.36
CA ILE A 103 1.40 4.52 -16.02
C ILE A 103 1.50 3.64 -17.27
N ASP A 104 0.53 3.72 -18.18
CA ASP A 104 0.53 2.95 -19.41
C ASP A 104 1.66 3.39 -20.34
N TYR A 105 1.91 4.71 -20.44
CA TYR A 105 3.09 5.23 -21.16
C TYR A 105 4.41 4.69 -20.58
N TYR A 106 4.57 4.73 -19.25
CA TYR A 106 5.77 4.19 -18.59
C TYR A 106 5.98 2.70 -18.87
N ILE A 107 4.92 1.90 -18.88
CA ILE A 107 5.00 0.45 -19.14
C ILE A 107 5.38 0.18 -20.60
N ALA A 108 4.78 0.92 -21.55
CA ALA A 108 5.06 0.76 -22.97
C ALA A 108 6.50 1.15 -23.37
N ASN A 109 7.19 1.94 -22.53
CA ASN A 109 8.54 2.44 -22.80
C ASN A 109 9.57 1.97 -21.75
N MET A 110 9.25 0.91 -21.00
CA MET A 110 10.04 0.48 -19.83
C MET A 110 11.51 0.22 -20.19
N ASP A 111 11.78 -0.39 -21.34
CA ASP A 111 13.15 -0.70 -21.80
C ASP A 111 14.02 0.57 -21.95
N ASN A 112 13.42 1.70 -22.33
CA ASN A 112 14.10 2.99 -22.48
C ASN A 112 14.30 3.74 -21.16
N LEU A 113 13.69 3.25 -20.07
CA LEU A 113 13.63 3.92 -18.76
C LEU A 113 14.23 3.08 -17.63
N THR A 114 14.85 1.95 -17.97
CA THR A 114 15.63 1.15 -17.02
C THR A 114 17.05 1.71 -16.92
N LEU A 115 17.62 1.68 -15.71
CA LEU A 115 19.04 1.93 -15.51
C LEU A 115 19.76 0.71 -16.11
N GLY A 116 20.48 0.92 -17.22
CA GLY A 116 21.26 -0.12 -17.89
C GLY A 116 22.39 -0.69 -17.05
#